data_AF-A0A0M2XTW5-F1
#
_entry.id   AF-A0A0M2XTW5-F1
#
_cell.length_a   1.000
_cell.length_b   1.000
_cell.length_c   1.000
_cell.angle_alpha   90.00
_cell.angle_beta   90.00
_cell.angle_gamma   90.00
#
_symmetry.space_group_name_H-M   'P 1'
#
loop_
_entity.id
_entity.type
_entity.pdbx_description
1 polymer ?
#
loop_
_entity_poly.entity_id
_entity_poly.type
_entity_poly.pdbx_seq_one_letter_code
_entity_poly.pdbx_strand_id
1 'polypeptide(L)'
;MEIYLNLIHLTDEEWEKLEVLSALEYSNRRIAEYFNLPVEVFDREASNPNSKVATHLRIGREKQDIDERFALYNLAKGSGKEAVSAQKQIFEVKRTKAFKISKLDIIGGFDNDGMLERLMDYVQSGELKDVTVEEQIYIDALRFIKDMDAQYGQRATIKYIIDVLKLKAQRAQEMYSEALNLFYSDNNVTKQALRNKYAAMIESAAIVVRENALTPVDLKIHSEMIMQVTKLRELDKADPEKIPNELYLKPVRVLTLDPVKAKLPPINRQVLAAEIDLLELPEAIKADLRQDALIDDPNIPAKLDRILANNNE
;
A
#
# COMPACT_ATOMS: atom_id res chain seq x y z
N MET A 1 5.45 33.65 50.21
CA MET A 1 6.12 32.34 50.37
C MET A 1 7.09 32.21 49.20
N GLU A 2 8.16 33.01 49.21
CA GLU A 2 9.15 33.11 48.14
C GLU A 2 10.53 33.03 48.80
N ILE A 3 11.02 31.80 49.01
CA ILE A 3 12.41 31.54 49.36
C ILE A 3 12.82 30.27 48.62
N TYR A 4 13.09 30.40 47.33
CA TYR A 4 14.01 29.51 46.63
C TYR A 4 15.04 30.41 45.94
N LEU A 5 15.93 30.97 46.77
CA LEU A 5 17.17 31.54 46.28
C LEU A 5 17.92 30.46 45.49
N ASN A 6 18.41 30.84 44.30
CA ASN A 6 19.41 30.09 43.53
C ASN A 6 20.51 29.53 44.45
N LEU A 7 20.45 28.25 44.79
CA LEU A 7 21.43 27.60 45.68
C LEU A 7 22.75 27.28 44.98
N ILE A 8 22.79 27.36 43.65
CA ILE A 8 23.98 27.08 42.85
C ILE A 8 24.51 28.41 42.32
N HIS A 9 25.57 28.88 42.96
CA HIS A 9 26.34 30.04 42.54
C HIS A 9 27.61 29.55 41.88
N LEU A 10 27.62 29.59 40.55
CA LEU A 10 28.81 29.37 39.73
C LEU A 10 29.17 30.71 39.08
N THR A 11 30.47 30.97 38.98
CA THR A 11 31.05 32.06 38.18
C THR A 11 30.81 31.82 36.68
N ASP A 12 30.98 32.85 35.86
CA ASP A 12 30.79 32.71 34.40
C ASP A 12 31.75 31.66 33.79
N GLU A 13 33.01 31.61 34.27
CA GLU A 13 33.97 30.57 33.86
C GLU A 13 33.55 29.15 34.28
N GLU A 14 32.91 29.01 35.43
CA GLU A 14 32.42 27.72 35.93
C GLU A 14 31.17 27.27 35.17
N TRP A 15 30.32 28.20 34.74
CA TRP A 15 29.21 27.90 33.82
C TRP A 15 29.72 27.38 32.49
N GLU A 16 30.76 28.00 31.91
CA GLU A 16 31.39 27.50 30.69
C GLU A 16 31.99 26.10 30.89
N LYS A 17 32.67 25.84 32.02
CA LYS A 17 33.17 24.50 32.34
C LYS A 17 32.04 23.48 32.50
N LEU A 18 30.91 23.89 33.08
CA LEU A 18 29.74 23.02 33.23
C LEU A 18 29.15 22.66 31.87
N GLU A 19 29.08 23.63 30.94
CA GLU A 19 28.68 23.38 29.55
C GLU A 19 29.61 22.35 28.89
N VAL A 20 30.93 22.51 29.04
CA VAL A 20 31.93 21.56 28.50
C VAL A 20 31.79 20.17 29.11
N LEU A 21 31.59 20.05 30.42
CA LEU A 21 31.41 18.75 31.06
C LEU A 21 30.08 18.09 30.64
N SER A 22 29.03 18.88 30.44
CA SER A 22 27.75 18.39 29.93
C SER A 22 27.84 17.90 28.49
N ALA A 23 28.60 18.64 27.68
CA ALA A 23 28.91 18.33 26.30
C ALA A 23 29.58 16.94 26.23
N LEU A 24 30.61 16.71 27.05
CA LEU A 24 31.34 15.44 27.16
C LEU A 24 30.54 14.29 27.83
N GLU A 25 29.23 14.45 27.99
CA GLU A 25 28.30 13.46 28.55
C GLU A 25 28.63 12.98 29.96
N TYR A 26 29.31 13.80 30.77
CA TYR A 26 29.48 13.47 32.19
C TYR A 26 28.12 13.46 32.90
N SER A 27 27.94 12.48 33.80
CA SER A 27 26.71 12.39 34.59
C SER A 27 26.57 13.58 35.54
N ASN A 28 25.33 14.00 35.79
CA ASN A 28 25.02 15.10 36.72
C ASN A 28 25.74 14.97 38.06
N ARG A 29 25.83 13.74 38.59
CA ARG A 29 26.57 13.43 39.82
C ARG A 29 28.06 13.80 39.71
N ARG A 30 28.75 13.41 38.64
CA ARG A 30 30.18 13.72 38.45
C ARG A 30 30.40 15.21 38.25
N ILE A 31 29.48 15.89 37.56
CA ILE A 31 29.52 17.34 37.38
C ILE A 31 29.35 18.05 38.74
N ALA A 32 28.37 17.62 39.55
CA ALA A 32 28.17 18.14 40.89
C ALA A 32 29.40 17.92 41.79
N GLU A 33 29.99 16.72 41.77
CA GLU A 33 31.23 16.40 42.49
C GLU A 33 32.40 17.30 42.04
N TYR A 34 32.54 17.57 40.73
CA TYR A 34 33.59 18.44 40.19
C TYR A 34 33.49 19.89 40.71
N PHE A 35 32.28 20.44 40.80
CA PHE A 35 32.03 21.78 41.33
C PHE A 35 31.86 21.83 42.85
N ASN A 36 32.06 20.71 43.56
CA ASN A 36 31.80 20.56 44.99
C ASN A 36 30.36 20.98 45.39
N LEU A 37 29.39 20.71 44.51
CA LEU A 37 27.98 21.00 44.74
C LEU A 37 27.26 19.78 45.34
N PRO A 38 26.24 19.99 46.19
CA PRO A 38 25.40 18.89 46.67
C PRO A 38 24.67 18.20 45.51
N VAL A 39 24.91 16.90 45.32
CA VAL A 39 24.38 16.11 44.20
C VAL A 39 22.86 16.17 44.13
N GLU A 40 22.18 16.06 45.27
CA GLU A 40 20.71 16.07 45.36
C GLU A 40 20.09 17.40 44.91
N VAL A 41 20.77 18.51 45.24
CA VAL A 41 20.35 19.86 44.84
C VAL A 41 20.60 20.05 43.35
N PHE A 42 21.76 19.63 42.86
CA PHE A 42 22.11 19.71 41.45
C PHE A 42 21.16 18.87 40.57
N ASP A 43 20.83 17.65 40.97
CA ASP A 43 19.90 16.79 40.24
C ASP A 43 18.48 17.36 40.19
N ARG A 44 18.02 17.97 41.29
CA ARG A 44 16.72 18.65 41.33
C ARG A 44 16.69 19.84 40.37
N GLU A 45 17.74 20.67 40.38
CA GLU A 45 17.84 21.80 39.45
C GLU A 45 17.99 21.31 38.00
N ALA A 46 18.82 20.31 37.72
CA ALA A 46 18.98 19.74 36.38
C ALA A 46 17.69 19.12 35.83
N SER A 47 16.81 18.62 36.71
CA SER A 47 15.50 18.06 36.33
C SER A 47 14.43 19.13 36.10
N ASN A 48 14.65 20.37 36.58
CA ASN A 48 13.74 21.49 36.38
C ASN A 48 14.09 22.23 35.07
N PRO A 49 13.25 22.17 34.02
CA PRO A 49 13.57 22.76 32.71
C PRO A 49 13.80 24.28 32.74
N ASN A 50 13.25 24.97 33.75
CA ASN A 50 13.36 26.41 33.90
C ASN A 50 14.56 26.85 34.76
N SER A 51 15.35 25.90 35.28
CA SER A 51 16.53 26.23 36.07
C SER A 51 17.69 26.71 35.19
N LYS A 52 18.56 27.53 35.78
CA LYS A 52 19.79 27.96 35.13
C LYS A 52 20.70 26.77 34.81
N VAL A 53 20.78 25.79 35.73
CA VAL A 53 21.57 24.56 35.55
C VAL A 53 21.09 23.74 34.35
N ALA A 54 19.79 23.43 34.27
CA ALA A 54 19.23 22.67 33.16
C ALA A 54 19.45 23.39 31.81
N THR A 55 19.35 24.72 31.82
CA THR A 55 19.60 25.55 30.65
C THR A 55 21.06 25.43 30.17
N HIS A 56 22.05 25.61 31.04
CA HIS A 56 23.46 25.49 30.66
C HIS A 56 23.84 24.05 30.28
N LEU A 57 23.31 23.02 30.97
CA LEU A 57 23.52 21.63 30.57
C LEU A 57 23.02 21.37 29.14
N ARG A 58 21.86 21.92 28.78
CA ARG A 58 21.30 21.83 27.43
C ARG A 58 22.16 22.60 26.43
N ILE A 59 22.57 23.82 26.75
CA ILE A 59 23.45 24.64 25.90
C ILE A 59 24.74 23.88 25.58
N GLY A 60 25.41 23.29 26.58
CA GLY A 60 26.64 22.53 26.36
C GLY A 60 26.47 21.37 25.38
N ARG A 61 25.41 20.57 25.54
CA ARG A 61 25.11 19.44 24.64
C ARG A 61 24.73 19.90 23.23
N GLU A 62 23.88 20.91 23.12
CA GLU A 62 23.48 21.46 21.82
C GLU A 62 24.68 22.07 21.10
N LYS A 63 25.56 22.78 21.83
CA LYS A 63 26.78 23.38 21.28
C LYS A 63 27.74 22.32 20.74
N GLN A 64 27.99 21.23 21.46
CA GLN A 64 28.80 20.13 20.94
C GLN A 64 28.17 19.44 19.72
N ASP A 65 26.87 19.16 19.74
CA ASP A 65 26.17 18.59 18.56
C ASP A 65 26.32 19.51 17.34
N ILE A 66 26.25 20.82 17.53
CA ILE A 66 26.46 21.82 16.47
C ILE A 66 27.91 21.81 15.99
N ASP A 67 28.88 21.90 16.90
CA ASP A 67 30.31 21.97 16.59
C ASP A 67 30.81 20.71 15.87
N GLU A 68 30.42 19.53 16.33
CA GLU A 68 30.71 18.25 15.67
C GLU A 68 30.14 18.20 14.25
N ARG A 69 28.89 18.65 14.06
CA ARG A 69 28.25 18.69 12.74
C ARG A 69 28.91 19.70 11.82
N PHE A 70 29.33 20.85 12.33
CA PHE A 70 30.08 21.84 11.56
C PHE A 70 31.45 21.29 11.15
N ALA A 71 32.17 20.64 12.07
CA ALA A 71 33.43 19.99 11.76
C ALA A 71 33.27 18.89 10.70
N LEU A 72 32.25 18.04 10.85
CA LEU A 72 31.90 17.00 9.89
C LEU A 72 31.54 17.59 8.52
N TYR A 73 30.78 18.69 8.48
CA TYR A 73 30.43 19.40 7.26
C TYR A 73 31.65 20.00 6.55
N ASN A 74 32.58 20.57 7.30
CA ASN A 74 33.83 21.08 6.74
C ASN A 74 34.70 19.94 6.19
N LEU A 75 34.76 18.80 6.88
CA LEU A 75 35.48 17.61 6.41
C LEU A 75 34.84 17.02 5.14
N ALA A 76 33.52 17.05 5.04
CA ALA A 76 32.76 16.61 3.86
C ALA A 76 32.97 17.50 2.62
N LYS A 77 33.43 18.75 2.77
CA LYS A 77 33.80 19.64 1.65
C LYS A 77 35.16 19.31 1.04
N GLY A 78 35.99 18.55 1.74
CA GLY A 78 37.31 18.16 1.26
C GLY A 78 37.25 17.12 0.14
N SER A 79 38.43 16.66 -0.30
CA SER A 79 38.59 15.59 -1.29
C SER A 79 39.34 14.41 -0.68
N GLY A 80 38.86 13.18 -0.88
CA GLY A 80 39.50 11.96 -0.38
C GLY A 80 38.54 11.01 0.33
N LYS A 81 39.06 9.88 0.83
CA LYS A 81 38.25 8.83 1.50
C LYS A 81 37.55 9.33 2.77
N GLU A 82 38.20 10.22 3.51
CA GLU A 82 37.67 10.82 4.75
C GLU A 82 36.48 11.73 4.44
N ALA A 83 36.56 12.54 3.37
CA ALA A 83 35.46 13.37 2.90
C ALA A 83 34.24 12.53 2.47
N VAL A 84 34.46 11.41 1.76
CA VAL A 84 33.39 10.49 1.36
C VAL A 84 32.72 9.85 2.59
N SER A 85 33.48 9.50 3.62
CA SER A 85 32.93 8.98 4.88
C SER A 85 32.08 10.04 5.61
N ALA A 86 32.56 11.29 5.69
CA ALA A 86 31.82 12.38 6.31
C ALA A 86 30.54 12.74 5.54
N GLN A 87 30.56 12.71 4.20
CA GLN A 87 29.36 12.90 3.38
C GLN A 87 28.30 11.83 3.68
N LYS A 88 28.69 10.57 3.85
CA LYS A 88 27.78 9.48 4.26
C LYS A 88 27.21 9.73 5.66
N GLN A 89 28.04 10.11 6.63
CA GLN A 89 27.58 10.39 7.99
C GLN A 89 26.61 11.59 8.04
N ILE A 90 26.87 12.66 7.28
CA ILE A 90 25.94 13.80 7.15
C ILE A 90 24.63 13.36 6.49
N PHE A 91 24.69 12.51 5.47
CA PHE A 91 23.50 11.97 4.82
C PHE A 91 22.65 11.17 5.82
N GLU A 92 23.26 10.32 6.64
CA GLU A 92 22.56 9.57 7.70
C GLU A 92 21.96 10.47 8.79
N VAL A 93 22.68 11.52 9.20
CA VAL A 93 22.18 12.49 10.19
C VAL A 93 21.01 13.30 9.63
N LYS A 94 21.12 13.76 8.37
CA LYS A 94 20.03 14.44 7.67
C LYS A 94 18.84 13.50 7.49
N ARG A 95 19.08 12.25 7.10
CA ARG A 95 18.07 11.20 6.98
C ARG A 95 17.38 10.96 8.32
N THR A 96 18.10 10.87 9.43
CA THR A 96 17.52 10.63 10.76
C THR A 96 16.69 11.82 11.27
N LYS A 97 17.16 13.06 11.06
CA LYS A 97 16.37 14.27 11.38
C LYS A 97 15.15 14.40 10.48
N ALA A 98 15.34 14.22 9.17
CA ALA A 98 14.25 14.17 8.20
C ALA A 98 13.25 13.08 8.56
N PHE A 99 13.70 11.89 8.95
CA PHE A 99 12.88 10.75 9.38
C PHE A 99 12.11 11.02 10.68
N LYS A 100 12.69 11.74 11.67
CA LYS A 100 11.95 12.16 12.88
C LYS A 100 10.87 13.19 12.57
N ILE A 101 11.14 14.16 11.71
CA ILE A 101 10.19 15.21 11.31
C ILE A 101 9.11 14.62 10.38
N SER A 102 9.53 13.85 9.39
CA SER A 102 8.71 13.14 8.41
C SER A 102 7.83 12.06 9.05
N LYS A 103 8.28 11.34 10.09
CA LYS A 103 7.38 10.43 10.82
C LYS A 103 6.21 11.15 11.47
N LEU A 104 6.41 12.33 12.04
CA LEU A 104 5.31 13.07 12.67
C LEU A 104 4.37 13.68 11.61
N ASP A 105 4.92 14.14 10.49
CA ASP A 105 4.17 14.74 9.37
C ASP A 105 3.45 13.71 8.48
N ILE A 106 4.03 12.52 8.23
CA ILE A 106 3.37 11.43 7.49
C ILE A 106 2.23 10.83 8.32
N ILE A 107 2.46 10.70 9.64
CA ILE A 107 1.46 10.13 10.56
C ILE A 107 0.33 11.15 10.86
N GLY A 108 0.60 12.46 10.75
CA GLY A 108 -0.34 13.55 11.08
C GLY A 108 -0.82 14.45 9.91
N GLY A 109 -0.25 14.35 8.72
CA GLY A 109 -0.42 15.27 7.60
C GLY A 109 -1.10 14.66 6.36
N PHE A 110 -1.74 15.52 5.58
CA PHE A 110 -2.67 15.23 4.49
C PHE A 110 -1.99 14.66 3.23
N ASP A 111 -2.25 13.38 2.93
CA ASP A 111 -2.59 12.75 1.62
C ASP A 111 -2.42 11.21 1.74
N ASN A 112 -2.99 10.62 2.80
CA ASN A 112 -2.79 9.20 3.13
C ASN A 112 -3.65 8.26 2.27
N ASP A 113 -4.82 8.70 1.81
CA ASP A 113 -5.70 7.88 0.97
C ASP A 113 -5.01 7.47 -0.34
N GLY A 114 -4.30 8.42 -0.99
CA GLY A 114 -3.53 8.14 -2.20
C GLY A 114 -2.27 7.31 -1.95
N MET A 115 -1.62 7.44 -0.78
CA MET A 115 -0.49 6.57 -0.41
C MET A 115 -0.94 5.14 -0.15
N LEU A 116 -2.05 4.95 0.57
CA LEU A 116 -2.61 3.63 0.80
C LEU A 116 -3.02 2.96 -0.51
N GLU A 117 -3.68 3.69 -1.42
CA GLU A 117 -4.09 3.18 -2.73
C GLU A 117 -2.88 2.72 -3.56
N ARG A 118 -1.82 3.52 -3.64
CA ARG A 118 -0.56 3.12 -4.30
C ARG A 118 0.09 1.89 -3.65
N LEU A 119 0.08 1.83 -2.33
CA LEU A 119 0.61 0.68 -1.60
C LEU A 119 -0.20 -0.59 -1.87
N MET A 120 -1.53 -0.47 -1.92
CA MET A 120 -2.42 -1.57 -2.29
C MET A 120 -2.17 -2.02 -3.73
N ASP A 121 -1.97 -1.10 -4.66
CA ASP A 121 -1.64 -1.40 -6.05
C ASP A 121 -0.29 -2.12 -6.19
N TYR A 122 0.73 -1.74 -5.40
CA TYR A 122 2.01 -2.47 -5.35
C TYR A 122 1.82 -3.89 -4.82
N VAL A 123 1.03 -4.06 -3.75
CA VAL A 123 0.74 -5.38 -3.18
C VAL A 123 -0.03 -6.26 -4.17
N GLN A 124 -0.96 -5.69 -4.93
CA GLN A 124 -1.77 -6.40 -5.91
C GLN A 124 -1.01 -6.73 -7.21
N SER A 125 -0.16 -5.82 -7.69
CA SER A 125 0.65 -6.01 -8.90
C SER A 125 1.85 -6.93 -8.70
N GLY A 126 2.31 -7.11 -7.45
CA GLY A 126 3.46 -7.94 -7.12
C GLY A 126 4.81 -7.36 -7.54
N GLU A 127 4.83 -6.16 -8.11
CA GLU A 127 6.04 -5.45 -8.51
C GLU A 127 6.37 -4.35 -7.49
N LEU A 128 7.33 -4.64 -6.60
CA LEU A 128 7.87 -3.71 -5.61
C LEU A 128 8.94 -2.78 -6.21
N LYS A 129 8.77 -2.35 -7.46
CA LYS A 129 9.76 -1.47 -8.10
C LYS A 129 9.37 -0.02 -7.85
N ASP A 130 10.21 0.63 -7.04
CA ASP A 130 10.20 2.06 -6.71
C ASP A 130 9.27 2.53 -5.57
N VAL A 131 9.17 1.74 -4.48
CA VAL A 131 8.59 2.24 -3.21
C VAL A 131 9.41 3.44 -2.72
N THR A 132 8.75 4.58 -2.56
CA THR A 132 9.39 5.82 -2.08
C THR A 132 9.75 5.71 -0.60
N VAL A 133 10.67 6.57 -0.14
CA VAL A 133 11.08 6.59 1.28
C VAL A 133 9.89 6.90 2.20
N GLU A 134 8.94 7.72 1.76
CA GLU A 134 7.74 8.10 2.51
C GLU A 134 6.75 6.93 2.61
N GLU A 135 6.52 6.21 1.51
CA GLU A 135 5.68 5.01 1.47
C GLU A 135 6.25 3.90 2.35
N GLN A 136 7.58 3.73 2.38
CA GLN A 136 8.22 2.75 3.26
C GLN A 136 8.02 3.08 4.75
N ILE A 137 8.12 4.37 5.12
CA ILE A 137 7.88 4.83 6.49
C ILE A 137 6.44 4.58 6.90
N TYR A 138 5.51 4.81 5.98
CA TYR A 138 4.09 4.59 6.20
C TYR A 138 3.77 3.09 6.34
N ILE A 139 4.33 2.22 5.48
CA ILE A 139 4.23 0.75 5.64
C ILE A 139 4.75 0.31 7.01
N ASP A 140 5.92 0.79 7.44
CA ASP A 140 6.52 0.41 8.72
C ASP A 140 5.63 0.82 9.90
N ALA A 141 4.96 1.99 9.81
CA ALA A 141 4.00 2.44 10.81
C ALA A 141 2.75 1.53 10.86
N LEU A 142 2.18 1.18 9.71
CA LEU A 142 1.04 0.26 9.64
C LEU A 142 1.43 -1.14 10.14
N ARG A 143 2.65 -1.60 9.87
CA ARG A 143 3.18 -2.89 10.36
C ARG A 143 3.26 -2.91 11.88
N PHE A 144 3.76 -1.84 12.47
CA PHE A 144 3.80 -1.66 13.92
C PHE A 144 2.40 -1.72 14.54
N ILE A 145 1.41 -1.07 13.91
CA ILE A 145 0.00 -1.12 14.36
C ILE A 145 -0.53 -2.56 14.31
N LYS A 146 -0.29 -3.29 13.22
CA LYS A 146 -0.71 -4.69 13.07
C LYS A 146 -0.02 -5.61 14.09
N ASP A 147 1.24 -5.40 14.40
CA ASP A 147 1.96 -6.20 15.40
C ASP A 147 1.50 -5.86 16.84
N MET A 148 1.17 -4.60 17.12
CA MET A 148 0.54 -4.19 18.38
C MET A 148 -0.85 -4.78 18.57
N ASP A 149 -1.67 -4.78 17.51
CA ASP A 149 -3.01 -5.38 17.55
C ASP A 149 -2.94 -6.88 17.82
N ALA A 150 -2.01 -7.59 17.17
CA ALA A 150 -1.81 -9.02 17.38
C ALA A 150 -1.42 -9.38 18.82
N GLN A 151 -0.69 -8.49 19.53
CA GLN A 151 -0.20 -8.75 20.88
C GLN A 151 -1.14 -8.23 21.98
N TYR A 152 -1.75 -7.07 21.79
CA TYR A 152 -2.46 -6.34 22.84
C TYR A 152 -3.92 -6.01 22.48
N GLY A 153 -4.33 -6.26 21.24
CA GLY A 153 -5.67 -6.03 20.74
C GLY A 153 -5.98 -4.56 20.40
N GLN A 154 -7.13 -4.37 19.74
CA GLN A 154 -7.55 -3.10 19.15
C GLN A 154 -7.58 -1.92 20.12
N ARG A 155 -8.25 -2.06 21.28
CA ARG A 155 -8.44 -0.94 22.22
C ARG A 155 -7.12 -0.43 22.79
N ALA A 156 -6.17 -1.33 23.07
CA ALA A 156 -4.86 -0.96 23.58
C ALA A 156 -4.02 -0.26 22.50
N THR A 157 -4.08 -0.77 21.27
CA THR A 157 -3.36 -0.23 20.11
C THR A 157 -3.83 1.19 19.77
N ILE A 158 -5.14 1.43 19.68
CA ILE A 158 -5.70 2.77 19.41
C ILE A 158 -5.32 3.75 20.54
N LYS A 159 -5.41 3.29 21.80
CA LYS A 159 -5.02 4.11 22.95
C LYS A 159 -3.54 4.49 22.89
N TYR A 160 -2.66 3.56 22.52
CA TYR A 160 -1.23 3.83 22.35
C TYR A 160 -0.97 4.90 21.28
N ILE A 161 -1.64 4.80 20.13
CA ILE A 161 -1.51 5.79 19.05
C ILE A 161 -1.93 7.19 19.51
N ILE A 162 -3.01 7.29 20.30
CA ILE A 162 -3.46 8.57 20.85
C ILE A 162 -2.49 9.10 21.91
N ASP A 163 -2.15 8.29 22.90
CA ASP A 163 -1.44 8.74 24.10
C ASP A 163 0.07 8.92 23.88
N VAL A 164 0.69 8.06 23.05
CA VAL A 164 2.15 8.03 22.84
C VAL A 164 2.54 8.75 21.56
N LEU A 165 1.83 8.49 20.45
CA LEU A 165 2.09 9.17 19.17
C LEU A 165 1.37 10.53 19.06
N LYS A 166 0.59 10.91 20.09
CA LYS A 166 -0.08 12.21 20.21
C LYS A 166 -0.99 12.55 19.03
N LEU A 167 -1.60 11.52 18.43
CA LEU A 167 -2.55 11.68 17.34
C LEU A 167 -3.98 11.94 17.82
N LYS A 168 -4.75 12.61 16.97
CA LYS A 168 -6.20 12.74 17.17
C LYS A 168 -6.87 11.36 17.10
N ALA A 169 -7.90 11.16 17.93
CA ALA A 169 -8.62 9.88 18.01
C ALA A 169 -9.16 9.40 16.66
N GLN A 170 -9.66 10.33 15.83
CA GLN A 170 -10.14 10.02 14.48
C GLN A 170 -9.01 9.43 13.60
N ARG A 171 -7.85 10.09 13.55
CA ARG A 171 -6.70 9.63 12.78
C ARG A 171 -6.16 8.29 13.27
N ALA A 172 -6.17 8.06 14.59
CA ALA A 172 -5.77 6.78 15.16
C ALA A 172 -6.68 5.62 14.71
N GLN A 173 -7.99 5.88 14.55
CA GLN A 173 -8.93 4.90 14.01
C GLN A 173 -8.72 4.67 12.51
N GLU A 174 -8.52 5.74 11.73
CA GLU A 174 -8.22 5.64 10.30
C GLU A 174 -6.97 4.80 10.07
N MET A 175 -5.84 5.10 10.72
CA MET A 175 -4.60 4.32 10.59
C MET A 175 -4.75 2.85 10.99
N TYR A 176 -5.59 2.57 12.00
CA TYR A 176 -5.91 1.21 12.37
C TYR A 176 -6.67 0.48 11.26
N SER A 177 -7.67 1.13 10.66
CA SER A 177 -8.41 0.60 9.51
C SER A 177 -7.53 0.46 8.26
N GLU A 178 -6.64 1.41 7.99
CA GLU A 178 -5.66 1.38 6.89
C GLU A 178 -4.71 0.17 7.04
N ALA A 179 -4.22 -0.09 8.26
CA ALA A 179 -3.37 -1.25 8.55
C ALA A 179 -4.12 -2.58 8.34
N LEU A 180 -5.37 -2.65 8.80
CA LEU A 180 -6.20 -3.83 8.60
C LEU A 180 -6.42 -4.09 7.11
N ASN A 181 -6.75 -3.05 6.35
CA ASN A 181 -6.93 -3.16 4.92
C ASN A 181 -5.62 -3.59 4.26
N LEU A 182 -4.49 -2.93 4.50
CA LEU A 182 -3.24 -3.26 3.79
C LEU A 182 -2.76 -4.70 4.05
N PHE A 183 -2.85 -5.18 5.28
CA PHE A 183 -2.29 -6.48 5.65
C PHE A 183 -3.29 -7.65 5.59
N TYR A 184 -4.59 -7.37 5.51
CA TYR A 184 -5.62 -8.41 5.49
C TYR A 184 -6.56 -8.34 4.26
N SER A 185 -6.31 -7.48 3.27
CA SER A 185 -7.06 -7.42 1.99
C SER A 185 -6.73 -8.53 0.98
N ASP A 186 -6.28 -9.71 1.44
CA ASP A 186 -5.91 -10.85 0.60
C ASP A 186 -7.13 -11.45 -0.15
N ASN A 187 -7.55 -10.79 -1.23
CA ASN A 187 -8.65 -11.21 -2.13
C ASN A 187 -8.20 -12.19 -3.23
N ASN A 188 -6.90 -12.46 -3.38
CA ASN A 188 -6.38 -13.42 -4.38
C ASN A 188 -6.26 -14.85 -3.85
N VAL A 189 -6.47 -15.08 -2.55
CA VAL A 189 -6.49 -16.42 -2.00
C VAL A 189 -7.88 -17.00 -2.22
N THR A 190 -7.96 -18.00 -3.12
CA THR A 190 -9.23 -18.71 -3.35
C THR A 190 -9.79 -19.22 -2.01
N LYS A 191 -11.12 -19.20 -1.83
CA LYS A 191 -11.76 -19.78 -0.63
C LYS A 191 -11.24 -21.20 -0.35
N GLN A 192 -10.93 -21.95 -1.40
CA GLN A 192 -10.32 -23.26 -1.31
C GLN A 192 -8.91 -23.25 -0.71
N ALA A 193 -8.05 -22.31 -1.12
CA ALA A 193 -6.71 -22.17 -0.55
C ALA A 193 -6.75 -21.72 0.93
N LEU A 194 -7.67 -20.83 1.31
CA LEU A 194 -7.86 -20.45 2.72
C LEU A 194 -8.34 -21.64 3.57
N ARG A 195 -9.33 -22.39 3.09
CA ARG A 195 -9.79 -23.63 3.73
C ARG A 195 -8.65 -24.61 3.97
N ASN A 196 -7.82 -24.83 2.94
CA ASN A 196 -6.68 -25.73 3.03
C ASN A 196 -5.61 -25.23 4.01
N LYS A 197 -5.33 -23.92 4.04
CA LYS A 197 -4.38 -23.31 4.98
C LYS A 197 -4.82 -23.48 6.43
N TYR A 198 -6.07 -23.13 6.74
CA TYR A 198 -6.60 -23.27 8.10
C TYR A 198 -6.78 -24.75 8.49
N ALA A 199 -7.15 -25.62 7.55
CA ALA A 199 -7.18 -27.07 7.77
C ALA A 199 -5.79 -27.61 8.15
N ALA A 200 -4.73 -27.24 7.41
CA ALA A 200 -3.36 -27.66 7.70
C ALA A 200 -2.87 -27.15 9.06
N MET A 201 -3.24 -25.93 9.45
CA MET A 201 -2.93 -25.37 10.77
C MET A 201 -3.59 -26.19 11.89
N ILE A 202 -4.87 -26.52 11.75
CA ILE A 202 -5.57 -27.35 12.75
C ILE A 202 -5.02 -28.79 12.75
N GLU A 203 -4.67 -29.38 11.60
CA GLU A 203 -4.01 -30.69 11.53
C GLU A 203 -2.69 -30.70 12.30
N SER A 204 -1.86 -29.65 12.13
CA SER A 204 -0.60 -29.53 12.87
C SER A 204 -0.80 -29.46 14.39
N ALA A 205 -1.79 -28.69 14.84
CA ALA A 205 -2.15 -28.62 16.25
C ALA A 205 -2.72 -29.95 16.77
N ALA A 206 -3.53 -30.64 15.96
CA ALA A 206 -4.11 -31.93 16.30
C ALA A 206 -3.02 -33.01 16.46
N ILE A 207 -1.96 -32.99 15.66
CA ILE A 207 -0.80 -33.90 15.82
C ILE A 207 -0.14 -33.69 17.18
N VAL A 208 0.10 -32.44 17.58
CA VAL A 208 0.70 -32.11 18.88
C VAL A 208 -0.19 -32.57 20.03
N VAL A 209 -1.51 -32.37 19.93
CA VAL A 209 -2.47 -32.85 20.94
C VAL A 209 -2.45 -34.38 21.03
N ARG A 210 -2.41 -35.10 19.90
CA ARG A 210 -2.35 -36.56 19.86
C ARG A 210 -1.07 -37.11 20.50
N GLU A 211 0.07 -36.47 20.23
CA GLU A 211 1.38 -36.91 20.74
C GLU A 211 1.53 -36.69 22.25
N ASN A 212 0.88 -35.65 22.79
CA ASN A 212 0.91 -35.32 24.20
C ASN A 212 -0.36 -35.78 24.96
N ALA A 213 -1.23 -36.55 24.33
CA ALA A 213 -2.48 -37.01 24.95
C ALA A 213 -2.18 -38.01 26.08
N LEU A 214 -2.59 -37.67 27.30
CA LEU A 214 -2.46 -38.55 28.47
C LEU A 214 -3.81 -39.11 28.91
N THR A 215 -4.90 -38.40 28.58
CA THR A 215 -6.25 -38.77 29.01
C THR A 215 -7.19 -39.03 27.81
N PRO A 216 -8.27 -39.80 28.01
CA PRO A 216 -9.30 -39.96 26.99
C PRO A 216 -9.98 -38.64 26.59
N VAL A 217 -9.95 -37.62 27.45
CA VAL A 217 -10.49 -36.28 27.16
C VAL A 217 -9.62 -35.58 26.11
N ASP A 218 -8.29 -35.71 26.19
CA ASP A 218 -7.36 -35.13 25.21
C ASP A 218 -7.56 -35.75 23.82
N LEU A 219 -7.84 -37.06 23.78
CA LEU A 219 -8.18 -37.77 22.55
C LEU A 219 -9.53 -37.33 21.97
N LYS A 220 -10.49 -36.92 22.82
CA LYS A 220 -11.75 -36.31 22.38
C LYS A 220 -11.52 -34.93 21.75
N ILE A 221 -10.64 -34.12 22.34
CA ILE A 221 -10.26 -32.82 21.75
C ILE A 221 -9.59 -33.03 20.39
N HIS A 222 -8.70 -34.02 20.28
CA HIS A 222 -8.11 -34.40 19.01
C HIS A 222 -9.17 -34.79 17.97
N SER A 223 -10.14 -35.62 18.33
CA SER A 223 -11.20 -36.02 17.39
C SER A 223 -12.09 -34.84 16.97
N GLU A 224 -12.39 -33.92 17.87
CA GLU A 224 -13.11 -32.68 17.57
C GLU A 224 -12.33 -31.79 16.59
N MET A 225 -11.01 -31.65 16.76
CA MET A 225 -10.15 -30.91 15.82
C MET A 225 -10.15 -31.54 14.42
N ILE A 226 -10.08 -32.88 14.34
CA ILE A 226 -10.18 -33.58 13.06
C ILE A 226 -11.54 -33.38 12.40
N MET A 227 -12.65 -33.37 13.16
CA MET A 227 -13.97 -33.04 12.61
C MET A 227 -14.08 -31.59 12.12
N GLN A 228 -13.34 -30.65 12.70
CA GLN A 228 -13.30 -29.28 12.19
C GLN A 228 -12.55 -29.21 10.85
N VAL A 229 -11.45 -29.97 10.72
CA VAL A 229 -10.70 -30.09 9.46
C VAL A 229 -11.57 -30.65 8.34
N THR A 230 -12.37 -31.69 8.61
CA THR A 230 -13.23 -32.29 7.59
C THR A 230 -14.29 -31.31 7.06
N LYS A 231 -14.90 -30.54 7.97
CA LYS A 231 -15.84 -29.46 7.62
C LYS A 231 -15.17 -28.34 6.83
N LEU A 232 -13.94 -27.95 7.21
CA LEU A 232 -13.19 -26.92 6.49
C LEU A 232 -12.85 -27.34 5.06
N ARG A 233 -12.53 -28.62 4.85
CA ARG A 233 -12.26 -29.18 3.52
C ARG A 233 -13.51 -29.51 2.71
N GLU A 234 -14.70 -29.27 3.27
CA GLU A 234 -16.00 -29.59 2.66
C GLU A 234 -16.13 -31.08 2.26
N LEU A 235 -15.45 -31.98 2.99
CA LEU A 235 -15.54 -33.43 2.78
C LEU A 235 -16.94 -33.98 3.11
N ASP A 236 -17.76 -33.17 3.78
CA ASP A 236 -19.16 -33.43 4.12
C ASP A 236 -20.15 -33.01 3.03
N LYS A 237 -19.69 -32.29 1.98
CA LYS A 237 -20.55 -31.84 0.87
C LYS A 237 -20.43 -32.75 -0.34
N ALA A 238 -21.50 -32.83 -1.14
CA ALA A 238 -21.49 -33.58 -2.40
C ALA A 238 -20.60 -32.89 -3.44
N ASP A 239 -19.91 -33.69 -4.26
CA ASP A 239 -19.03 -33.19 -5.32
C ASP A 239 -19.82 -32.36 -6.36
N PRO A 240 -19.26 -31.23 -6.86
CA PRO A 240 -19.92 -30.41 -7.87
C PRO A 240 -20.05 -31.15 -9.21
N GLU A 241 -21.23 -31.03 -9.85
CA GLU A 241 -21.48 -31.61 -11.17
C GLU A 241 -20.55 -30.99 -12.23
N LYS A 242 -19.76 -31.84 -12.92
CA LYS A 242 -18.88 -31.40 -14.00
C LYS A 242 -19.70 -31.17 -15.26
N ILE A 243 -19.82 -29.92 -15.70
CA ILE A 243 -20.43 -29.58 -16.99
C ILE A 243 -19.56 -30.18 -18.12
N PRO A 244 -20.15 -30.84 -19.14
CA PRO A 244 -19.41 -31.37 -20.28
C PRO A 244 -18.54 -30.32 -20.98
N ASN A 245 -17.30 -30.67 -21.31
CA ASN A 245 -16.30 -29.76 -21.89
C ASN A 245 -16.75 -29.09 -23.20
N GLU A 246 -17.69 -29.70 -23.92
CA GLU A 246 -18.22 -29.21 -25.20
C GLU A 246 -18.94 -27.85 -25.07
N LEU A 247 -19.53 -27.57 -23.90
CA LEU A 247 -20.26 -26.32 -23.64
C LEU A 247 -19.34 -25.11 -23.37
N TYR A 248 -18.05 -25.34 -23.11
CA TYR A 248 -17.06 -24.28 -22.90
C TYR A 248 -16.41 -23.78 -24.20
N LEU A 249 -16.67 -24.43 -25.34
CA LEU A 249 -16.13 -24.02 -26.62
C LEU A 249 -16.81 -22.73 -27.10
N LYS A 250 -16.02 -21.75 -27.51
CA LYS A 250 -16.55 -20.51 -28.11
C LYS A 250 -17.33 -20.86 -29.37
N PRO A 251 -18.54 -20.29 -29.58
CA PRO A 251 -19.29 -20.53 -30.80
C PRO A 251 -18.53 -20.00 -32.01
N VAL A 252 -18.36 -20.83 -33.03
CA VAL A 252 -17.71 -20.45 -34.29
C VAL A 252 -18.66 -19.51 -35.04
N ARG A 253 -18.27 -18.25 -35.19
CA ARG A 253 -19.01 -17.26 -36.01
C ARG A 253 -18.63 -17.46 -37.47
N VAL A 254 -19.56 -17.93 -38.28
CA VAL A 254 -19.40 -18.05 -39.74
C VAL A 254 -20.10 -16.87 -40.41
N LEU A 255 -19.34 -16.01 -41.08
CA LEU A 255 -19.87 -14.89 -41.88
C LEU A 255 -19.97 -15.35 -43.34
N THR A 256 -21.14 -15.21 -43.94
CA THR A 256 -21.38 -15.64 -45.33
C THR A 256 -22.30 -14.67 -46.05
N LEU A 257 -22.00 -14.40 -47.32
CA LEU A 257 -22.87 -13.65 -48.24
C LEU A 257 -23.88 -14.56 -48.95
N ASP A 258 -23.78 -15.88 -48.74
CA ASP A 258 -24.70 -16.85 -49.32
C ASP A 258 -25.92 -17.01 -48.39
N PRO A 259 -27.12 -16.59 -48.84
CA PRO A 259 -28.32 -16.65 -48.02
C PRO A 259 -28.63 -18.09 -47.57
N VAL A 260 -28.36 -19.11 -48.40
CA VAL A 260 -28.64 -20.51 -48.05
C VAL A 260 -27.75 -20.97 -46.91
N LYS A 261 -26.47 -20.57 -46.91
CA LYS A 261 -25.53 -20.85 -45.81
C LYS A 261 -25.88 -20.07 -44.55
N ALA A 262 -26.49 -18.90 -44.69
CA ALA A 262 -27.06 -18.13 -43.59
C ALA A 262 -28.46 -18.63 -43.14
N LYS A 263 -28.97 -19.73 -43.73
CA LYS A 263 -30.34 -20.26 -43.52
C LYS A 263 -31.46 -19.26 -43.86
N LEU A 264 -31.17 -18.28 -44.70
CA LEU A 264 -32.14 -17.40 -45.33
C LEU A 264 -32.73 -18.08 -46.58
N PRO A 265 -33.97 -17.76 -46.96
CA PRO A 265 -34.57 -18.29 -48.18
C PRO A 265 -33.75 -17.89 -49.41
N PRO A 266 -33.69 -18.74 -50.45
CA PRO A 266 -33.00 -18.41 -51.69
C PRO A 266 -33.64 -17.18 -52.35
N ILE A 267 -32.82 -16.30 -52.91
CA ILE A 267 -33.28 -15.07 -53.57
C ILE A 267 -34.11 -15.45 -54.80
N ASN A 268 -35.38 -15.07 -54.81
CA ASN A 268 -36.24 -15.22 -55.98
C ASN A 268 -36.15 -13.96 -56.86
N ARG A 269 -35.39 -14.07 -57.95
CA ARG A 269 -35.15 -12.95 -58.88
C ARG A 269 -36.41 -12.46 -59.61
N GLN A 270 -37.43 -13.31 -59.76
CA GLN A 270 -38.69 -12.91 -60.39
C GLN A 270 -39.53 -12.03 -59.47
N VAL A 271 -39.53 -12.33 -58.16
CA VAL A 271 -40.18 -11.50 -57.15
C VAL A 271 -39.46 -10.16 -57.03
N LEU A 272 -38.12 -10.19 -57.01
CA LEU A 272 -37.31 -8.97 -56.99
C LEU A 272 -37.55 -8.08 -58.23
N ALA A 273 -37.68 -8.69 -59.41
CA ALA A 273 -38.03 -7.94 -60.64
C ALA A 273 -39.39 -7.24 -60.50
N ALA A 274 -40.41 -7.97 -60.03
CA ALA A 274 -41.73 -7.40 -59.81
C ALA A 274 -41.73 -6.26 -58.77
N GLU A 275 -40.92 -6.38 -57.71
CA GLU A 275 -40.74 -5.33 -56.70
C GLU A 275 -40.08 -4.08 -57.29
N ILE A 276 -39.07 -4.23 -58.16
CA ILE A 276 -38.44 -3.11 -58.86
C ILE A 276 -39.45 -2.38 -59.77
N ASP A 277 -40.37 -3.12 -60.39
CA ASP A 277 -41.35 -2.57 -61.33
C ASP A 277 -42.41 -1.73 -60.64
N LEU A 278 -42.74 -2.10 -59.41
CA LEU A 278 -43.65 -1.39 -58.50
C LEU A 278 -43.08 -0.06 -57.99
N LEU A 279 -41.77 0.18 -58.10
CA LEU A 279 -41.17 1.45 -57.66
C LEU A 279 -41.64 2.61 -58.55
N GLU A 280 -41.95 3.76 -57.96
CA GLU A 280 -42.28 4.99 -58.70
C GLU A 280 -41.01 5.71 -59.20
N LEU A 281 -40.19 4.99 -59.96
CA LEU A 281 -38.94 5.49 -60.52
C LEU A 281 -39.03 5.59 -62.06
N PRO A 282 -38.26 6.49 -62.69
CA PRO A 282 -38.10 6.49 -64.13
C PRO A 282 -37.64 5.11 -64.65
N GLU A 283 -38.20 4.68 -65.77
CA GLU A 283 -37.91 3.36 -66.38
C GLU A 283 -36.42 3.14 -66.67
N ALA A 284 -35.67 4.22 -66.95
CA ALA A 284 -34.22 4.16 -67.13
C ALA A 284 -33.48 3.71 -65.85
N ILE A 285 -33.92 4.15 -64.66
CA ILE A 285 -33.33 3.79 -63.37
C ILE A 285 -33.76 2.38 -62.97
N LYS A 286 -35.01 1.99 -63.25
CA LYS A 286 -35.46 0.60 -63.04
C LYS A 286 -34.65 -0.40 -63.87
N ALA A 287 -34.35 -0.06 -65.12
CA ALA A 287 -33.50 -0.89 -65.98
C ALA A 287 -32.09 -1.09 -65.37
N ASP A 288 -31.51 -0.02 -64.80
CA ASP A 288 -30.20 -0.11 -64.16
C ASP A 288 -30.25 -0.95 -62.87
N LEU A 289 -31.31 -0.83 -62.06
CA LEU A 289 -31.53 -1.64 -60.86
C LEU A 289 -31.70 -3.13 -61.18
N ARG A 290 -32.40 -3.47 -62.27
CA ARG A 290 -32.53 -4.87 -62.71
C ARG A 290 -31.19 -5.46 -63.18
N GLN A 291 -30.36 -4.66 -63.84
CA GLN A 291 -29.00 -5.07 -64.21
C GLN A 291 -28.09 -5.28 -62.99
N ASP A 292 -28.15 -4.36 -62.01
CA ASP A 292 -27.36 -4.47 -60.78
C ASP A 292 -27.81 -5.66 -59.89
N ALA A 293 -29.09 -6.02 -59.96
CA ALA A 293 -29.65 -7.21 -59.33
C ALA A 293 -29.35 -8.52 -60.09
N LEU A 294 -28.61 -8.48 -61.20
CA LEU A 294 -28.33 -9.62 -62.09
C LEU A 294 -29.62 -10.32 -62.59
N ILE A 295 -30.68 -9.53 -62.80
CA ILE A 295 -31.93 -9.99 -63.40
C ILE A 295 -31.78 -9.92 -64.92
N ASP A 296 -31.31 -8.79 -65.42
CA ASP A 296 -31.01 -8.53 -66.83
C ASP A 296 -29.49 -8.52 -67.07
N ASP A 297 -29.07 -8.82 -68.31
CA ASP A 297 -27.65 -8.77 -68.68
C ASP A 297 -27.11 -7.33 -68.60
N PRO A 298 -25.90 -7.11 -68.05
CA PRO A 298 -25.36 -5.78 -67.87
C PRO A 298 -24.99 -5.13 -69.20
N ASN A 299 -25.63 -4.00 -69.53
CA ASN A 299 -25.29 -3.20 -70.70
C ASN A 299 -24.35 -2.06 -70.30
N ILE A 300 -23.08 -2.42 -70.08
CA ILE A 300 -22.04 -1.51 -69.60
C ILE A 300 -21.84 -0.28 -70.51
N PRO A 301 -21.81 -0.40 -71.86
CA PRO A 301 -21.65 0.77 -72.74
C PRO A 301 -22.76 1.82 -72.56
N ALA A 302 -24.03 1.38 -72.54
CA ALA A 302 -25.16 2.30 -72.40
C ALA A 302 -25.20 2.98 -71.02
N LYS A 303 -24.78 2.28 -69.96
CA LYS A 303 -24.67 2.85 -68.60
C LYS A 303 -23.55 3.89 -68.53
N LEU A 304 -22.43 3.65 -69.20
CA LEU A 304 -21.30 4.58 -69.28
C LEU A 304 -21.67 5.87 -70.00
N ASP A 305 -22.36 5.78 -71.13
CA ASP A 305 -22.79 6.95 -71.92
C ASP A 305 -23.75 7.86 -71.14
N ARG A 306 -24.65 7.29 -70.31
CA ARG A 306 -25.55 8.05 -69.43
C ARG A 306 -24.82 8.76 -68.29
N ILE A 307 -23.82 8.10 -67.70
CA ILE A 307 -22.98 8.71 -66.65
C ILE A 307 -22.18 9.86 -67.23
N LEU A 308 -21.65 9.72 -68.46
CA LEU A 308 -20.92 10.78 -69.16
C LEU A 308 -21.84 11.94 -69.59
N ALA A 309 -23.10 11.67 -69.94
CA ALA A 309 -24.09 12.70 -70.26
C ALA A 309 -24.51 13.53 -69.03
N ASN A 310 -24.75 12.88 -67.88
CA ASN A 310 -25.13 13.56 -66.64
C ASN A 310 -23.99 14.35 -65.97
N ASN A 311 -22.73 14.13 -66.37
CA ASN A 311 -21.56 14.87 -65.87
C ASN A 311 -21.20 16.10 -66.72
N ASN A 312 -21.92 16.34 -67.82
CA ASN A 312 -21.73 17.49 -68.73
C ASN A 312 -22.84 18.56 -68.61
N GLU A 313 -23.74 18.43 -67.64
CA GLU A 313 -24.59 19.50 -67.09
C GLU A 313 -23.99 20.00 -65.76
#